data_AF-A0A9N9E3I5-F1
#
_entry.id   AF-A0A9N9E3I5-F1
#
_cell.length_a   1.000
_cell.length_b   1.000
_cell.length_c   1.000
_cell.angle_alpha   90.00
_cell.angle_beta   90.00
_cell.angle_gamma   90.00
#
_symmetry.space_group_name_H-M   'P 1'
#
loop_
_entity.id
_entity.type
_entity.pdbx_description
1 polymer ?
#
loop_
_entity_poly.entity_id
_entity_poly.type
_entity_poly.pdbx_seq_one_letter_code
_entity_poly.pdbx_strand_id
1 'polypeptide(L)'
;KEVKMQGVKQYWVAITTDGLEGQIQLEKVQHILDITKEARAQGQLLHETITKNLEKHKLDDLNSDNEEEGTRTPTPQMQQDLSGNLFGKRSADVLDGSCSWRGLCWVHQRVMGSLSPFFMDIPSNYELVMVPPASCVLADGFDIAKVFFEYQQHALGLARHHKLQLESNVQEILALSHMLLIKPEQHTPEMLCHFEEKHLNHIHTIGLETVDYQSRPLSQDLEALVRSVSKQARASRKFDQALQTELLTKIMDKEPGSTDALILYLWLDVMRKFPAKPMNLERELEGDLVTSYLAPVINPFVTSGKQTRAVWLNTASTIAHKQKTVRHVCQPDFKLAYIHQCQEVAECGYGEVKPDLKVADTFACNLDLIRIAKFGKACLDDIVKKGVKGPVIPLFQVTGQKMCMYSFSLFADGIYLMLETGCVSLPMAVSELLPFVDDLEHLLGFRELCSNIINYLSGKKVANDD
;
A
#
# COMPACT_ATOMS: atom_id res chain seq x y z
N LYS A 1 23.15 -49.78 21.53
CA LYS A 1 23.13 -48.44 22.15
C LYS A 1 22.24 -47.46 21.37
N GLU A 2 22.15 -47.54 20.04
CA GLU A 2 21.27 -46.70 19.22
C GLU A 2 19.78 -46.88 19.47
N VAL A 3 19.29 -48.12 19.66
CA VAL A 3 17.85 -48.40 19.90
C VAL A 3 17.34 -47.76 21.19
N LYS A 4 18.19 -47.60 22.22
CA LYS A 4 17.81 -46.90 23.47
C LYS A 4 17.79 -45.37 23.32
N MET A 5 18.52 -44.78 22.38
CA MET A 5 18.49 -43.33 22.13
C MET A 5 17.23 -42.89 21.35
N GLN A 6 16.67 -43.78 20.53
CA GLN A 6 15.52 -43.46 19.70
C GLN A 6 14.21 -43.37 20.50
N GLY A 7 14.04 -44.23 21.51
CA GLY A 7 12.90 -44.17 22.43
C GLY A 7 12.91 -42.91 23.33
N VAL A 8 14.09 -42.44 23.74
CA VAL A 8 14.22 -41.21 24.55
C VAL A 8 13.88 -39.97 23.73
N LYS A 9 14.28 -39.91 22.44
CA LYS A 9 13.90 -38.80 21.55
C LYS A 9 12.38 -38.72 21.31
N GLN A 10 11.72 -39.85 21.10
CA GLN A 10 10.27 -39.89 20.91
C GLN A 10 9.50 -39.47 22.18
N TYR A 11 10.00 -39.85 23.36
CA TYR A 11 9.42 -39.46 24.64
C TYR A 11 9.50 -37.94 24.90
N TRP A 12 10.64 -37.30 24.59
CA TRP A 12 10.79 -35.85 24.74
C TRP A 12 9.96 -35.05 23.75
N VAL A 13 9.82 -35.52 22.51
CA VAL A 13 8.97 -34.87 21.49
C VAL A 13 7.48 -34.91 21.88
N ALA A 14 7.01 -36.03 22.45
CA ALA A 14 5.63 -36.12 22.91
C ALA A 14 5.33 -35.15 24.08
N ILE A 15 6.25 -35.04 25.06
CA ILE A 15 6.08 -34.14 26.21
C ILE A 15 6.14 -32.66 25.80
N THR A 16 7.02 -32.28 24.86
CA THR A 16 7.09 -30.89 24.40
C THR A 16 5.89 -30.49 23.55
N THR A 17 5.37 -31.39 22.72
CA THR A 17 4.24 -31.06 21.83
C THR A 17 2.95 -30.89 22.62
N ASP A 18 2.62 -31.80 23.54
CA ASP A 18 1.39 -31.71 24.36
C ASP A 18 1.45 -30.57 25.38
N GLY A 19 2.65 -30.27 25.92
CA GLY A 19 2.87 -29.14 26.83
C GLY A 19 2.76 -27.77 26.15
N LEU A 20 3.30 -27.62 24.93
CA LEU A 20 3.20 -26.38 24.16
C LEU A 20 1.78 -26.15 23.62
N GLU A 21 1.09 -27.20 23.16
CA GLU A 21 -0.30 -27.09 22.69
C GLU A 21 -1.21 -26.59 23.81
N GLY A 22 -1.03 -27.09 25.04
CA GLY A 22 -1.76 -26.62 26.23
C GLY A 22 -1.46 -25.16 26.59
N GLN A 23 -0.20 -24.73 26.53
CA GLN A 23 0.17 -23.32 26.78
C GLN A 23 -0.39 -22.37 25.72
N ILE A 24 -0.37 -22.77 24.45
CA ILE A 24 -0.94 -21.97 23.35
C ILE A 24 -2.46 -21.80 23.52
N GLN A 25 -3.17 -22.83 23.96
CA GLN A 25 -4.61 -22.73 24.22
C GLN A 25 -4.92 -21.82 25.41
N LEU A 26 -4.14 -21.90 26.50
CA LEU A 26 -4.27 -21.00 27.66
C LEU A 26 -4.02 -19.53 27.29
N GLU A 27 -2.98 -19.24 26.50
CA GLU A 27 -2.68 -17.88 26.04
C GLU A 27 -3.78 -17.33 25.11
N LYS A 28 -4.34 -18.18 24.21
CA LYS A 28 -5.48 -17.79 23.37
C LYS A 28 -6.71 -17.44 24.19
N VAL A 29 -7.04 -18.23 25.20
CA VAL A 29 -8.17 -17.96 26.11
C VAL A 29 -7.94 -16.68 26.90
N GLN A 30 -6.71 -16.44 27.37
CA GLN A 30 -6.36 -15.21 28.08
C GLN A 30 -6.48 -13.97 27.18
N HIS A 31 -6.00 -14.04 25.94
CA HIS A 31 -6.13 -12.95 24.98
C HIS A 31 -7.59 -12.63 24.64
N ILE A 32 -8.44 -13.65 24.47
CA ILE A 32 -9.89 -13.46 24.26
C ILE A 32 -10.53 -12.78 25.49
N LEU A 33 -10.15 -13.19 26.71
CA LEU A 33 -10.64 -12.57 27.94
C LEU A 33 -10.26 -11.09 28.04
N ASP A 34 -9.04 -10.72 27.65
CA ASP A 34 -8.56 -9.35 27.75
C ASP A 34 -9.21 -8.44 26.69
N ILE A 35 -9.38 -8.92 25.45
CA ILE A 35 -10.20 -8.23 24.42
C ILE A 35 -11.63 -8.01 24.92
N THR A 36 -12.23 -9.02 25.55
CA THR A 36 -13.61 -8.93 26.05
C THR A 36 -13.74 -7.91 27.18
N LYS A 37 -12.74 -7.82 28.07
CA LYS A 37 -12.71 -6.80 29.13
C LYS A 37 -12.57 -5.40 28.55
N GLU A 38 -11.70 -5.21 27.57
CA GLU A 38 -11.50 -3.91 26.91
C GLU A 38 -12.76 -3.46 26.17
N ALA A 39 -13.39 -4.35 25.41
CA ALA A 39 -14.67 -4.06 24.75
C ALA A 39 -15.77 -3.67 25.75
N ARG A 40 -15.83 -4.34 26.92
CA ARG A 40 -16.77 -3.98 27.99
C ARG A 40 -16.46 -2.59 28.58
N ALA A 41 -15.19 -2.26 28.79
CA ALA A 41 -14.79 -0.94 29.30
C ALA A 41 -15.13 0.19 28.30
N GLN A 42 -14.88 -0.04 27.01
CA GLN A 42 -15.25 0.91 25.95
C GLN A 42 -16.79 1.10 25.87
N GLY A 43 -17.55 0.01 25.99
CA GLY A 43 -19.01 0.06 26.04
C GLY A 43 -19.54 0.84 27.24
N GLN A 44 -18.92 0.70 28.42
CA GLN A 44 -19.26 1.48 29.62
C GLN A 44 -18.98 2.97 29.43
N LEU A 45 -17.81 3.32 28.87
CA LEU A 45 -17.44 4.71 28.60
C LEU A 45 -18.41 5.39 27.61
N LEU A 46 -18.80 4.66 26.55
CA LEU A 46 -19.76 5.14 25.56
C LEU A 46 -21.14 5.34 26.20
N HIS A 47 -21.60 4.40 27.02
CA HIS A 47 -22.86 4.52 27.75
C HIS A 47 -22.85 5.76 28.67
N GLU A 48 -21.80 5.95 29.47
CA GLU A 48 -21.68 7.13 30.34
C GLU A 48 -21.70 8.45 29.56
N THR A 49 -21.04 8.49 28.39
CA THR A 49 -21.01 9.67 27.52
C THR A 49 -22.39 9.99 26.96
N ILE A 50 -23.12 8.97 26.50
CA ILE A 50 -24.49 9.12 25.99
C ILE A 50 -25.43 9.57 27.11
N THR A 51 -25.35 8.97 28.30
CA THR A 51 -26.19 9.36 29.44
C THR A 51 -25.95 10.81 29.84
N LYS A 52 -24.69 11.25 29.96
CA LYS A 52 -24.35 12.66 30.27
C LYS A 52 -24.88 13.64 29.23
N ASN A 53 -24.81 13.29 27.95
CA ASN A 53 -25.32 14.15 26.88
C ASN A 53 -26.85 14.24 26.89
N LEU A 54 -27.55 13.14 27.20
CA LEU A 54 -29.00 13.14 27.32
C LEU A 54 -29.49 13.92 28.54
N GLU A 55 -28.78 13.86 29.67
CA GLU A 55 -29.09 14.66 30.85
C GLU A 55 -28.87 16.15 30.59
N LYS A 56 -27.79 16.51 29.88
CA LYS A 56 -27.53 17.90 29.48
C LYS A 56 -28.65 18.46 28.59
N HIS A 57 -29.08 17.71 27.58
CA HIS A 57 -30.19 18.13 26.71
C HIS A 57 -31.51 18.29 27.46
N LYS A 58 -31.81 17.43 28.44
CA LYS A 58 -33.01 17.59 29.28
C LYS A 58 -32.98 18.83 30.17
N LEU A 59 -31.79 19.26 30.62
CA LEU A 59 -31.65 20.53 31.37
C LEU A 59 -31.80 21.75 30.47
N ASP A 60 -31.34 21.67 29.23
CA ASP A 60 -31.46 22.77 28.27
C ASP A 60 -32.92 22.98 27.83
N ASP A 61 -33.68 21.89 27.63
CA ASP A 61 -35.12 21.95 27.28
C ASP A 61 -36.00 22.45 28.44
N LEU A 62 -35.60 22.26 29.70
CA LEU A 62 -36.32 22.79 30.87
C LEU A 62 -36.03 24.26 31.15
N ASN A 63 -34.97 24.82 30.55
CA ASN A 63 -34.60 26.24 30.71
C ASN A 63 -35.12 27.13 29.57
N SER A 64 -35.68 26.56 28.49
CA SER A 64 -36.21 27.33 27.35
C SER A 64 -37.67 27.78 27.49
N ASP A 65 -38.39 27.33 28.52
CA ASP A 65 -39.82 27.64 28.72
C ASP A 65 -40.10 28.91 29.56
N ASN A 66 -39.09 29.76 29.81
CA ASN A 66 -39.22 30.94 30.69
C ASN A 66 -38.96 32.32 30.03
N GLU A 67 -39.04 32.45 28.70
CA GLU A 67 -39.07 33.77 28.07
C GLU A 67 -40.37 33.99 27.28
N GLU A 68 -41.36 34.51 28.00
CA GLU A 68 -42.60 35.08 27.48
C GLU A 68 -42.40 36.45 26.82
N GLU A 69 -43.09 36.60 25.69
CA GLU A 69 -43.81 37.79 25.19
C GLU A 69 -43.13 39.17 25.07
N GLY A 70 -43.05 39.64 23.82
CA GLY A 70 -42.78 41.04 23.52
C GLY A 70 -43.04 41.43 22.06
N THR A 71 -44.31 41.65 21.72
CA THR A 71 -44.81 42.27 20.47
C THR A 71 -44.07 43.56 20.06
N ARG A 72 -43.76 43.76 18.76
CA ARG A 72 -44.21 44.91 17.93
C ARG A 72 -43.62 44.93 16.49
N THR A 73 -44.42 45.57 15.65
CA THR A 73 -44.50 45.69 14.18
C THR A 73 -43.42 46.55 13.47
N PRO A 74 -43.40 46.58 12.11
CA PRO A 74 -42.24 46.95 11.28
C PRO A 74 -42.34 48.33 10.61
N THR A 75 -41.22 48.94 10.20
CA THR A 75 -41.08 49.91 9.08
C THR A 75 -39.59 50.25 8.80
N PRO A 76 -39.21 50.90 7.66
CA PRO A 76 -38.04 50.51 6.84
C PRO A 76 -37.00 51.65 6.59
N GLN A 77 -36.01 51.33 5.74
CA GLN A 77 -35.14 52.19 4.90
C GLN A 77 -33.66 52.43 5.28
N MET A 78 -32.82 52.05 4.29
CA MET A 78 -31.64 52.71 3.69
C MET A 78 -30.36 53.02 4.48
N GLN A 79 -29.30 52.35 4.03
CA GLN A 79 -27.93 52.82 3.72
C GLN A 79 -27.34 53.99 4.51
N GLN A 80 -26.23 53.74 5.24
CA GLN A 80 -24.91 54.26 4.88
C GLN A 80 -23.79 53.66 5.75
N ASP A 81 -22.61 53.60 5.13
CA ASP A 81 -21.31 53.18 5.65
C ASP A 81 -20.94 53.84 6.98
N LEU A 82 -20.21 53.11 7.84
CA LEU A 82 -18.85 53.47 8.27
C LEU A 82 -18.28 52.45 9.27
N SER A 83 -17.08 52.01 8.92
CA SER A 83 -15.97 51.49 9.73
C SER A 83 -15.99 51.81 11.24
N GLY A 84 -15.61 50.82 12.07
CA GLY A 84 -15.13 51.10 13.43
C GLY A 84 -14.95 49.90 14.36
N ASN A 85 -13.75 49.31 14.35
CA ASN A 85 -12.96 48.81 15.48
C ASN A 85 -13.59 47.92 16.58
N LEU A 86 -13.01 46.72 16.73
CA LEU A 86 -12.60 46.17 18.03
C LEU A 86 -11.44 45.16 17.83
N PHE A 87 -10.25 45.69 17.53
CA PHE A 87 -8.97 45.01 17.76
C PHE A 87 -8.31 45.65 18.99
N GLY A 88 -8.21 44.87 20.07
CA GLY A 88 -7.47 45.24 21.27
C GLY A 88 -5.97 45.04 21.07
N LYS A 89 -5.24 46.15 21.14
CA LYS A 89 -3.77 46.27 21.16
C LYS A 89 -3.15 45.64 22.40
N ARG A 90 -1.92 45.12 22.26
CA ARG A 90 -0.68 45.53 22.97
C ARG A 90 0.49 44.75 22.34
N SER A 91 1.29 45.39 21.51
CA SER A 91 2.44 46.27 21.81
C SER A 91 3.74 45.48 21.79
N ALA A 92 4.51 45.74 20.75
CA ALA A 92 5.92 45.41 20.63
C ALA A 92 6.73 46.45 21.39
N ASP A 93 7.72 45.99 22.16
CA ASP A 93 8.91 46.75 22.46
C ASP A 93 10.12 45.92 22.00
N VAL A 94 10.94 46.57 21.18
CA VAL A 94 12.23 46.11 20.70
C VAL A 94 13.26 46.50 21.76
N LEU A 95 14.05 45.54 22.25
CA LEU A 95 15.44 45.79 22.64
C LEU A 95 16.29 44.55 22.40
N ASP A 96 17.46 44.87 21.88
CA ASP A 96 18.64 44.10 21.50
C ASP A 96 19.19 43.20 22.63
N GLY A 97 19.97 42.18 22.26
CA GLY A 97 20.84 41.44 23.19
C GLY A 97 20.54 39.95 23.39
N SER A 98 21.30 39.12 22.66
CA SER A 98 21.87 37.84 23.10
C SER A 98 21.04 36.94 24.05
N CYS A 99 20.42 35.87 23.52
CA CYS A 99 20.21 34.67 24.32
C CYS A 99 20.07 33.37 23.49
N SER A 100 21.14 32.57 23.54
CA SER A 100 21.12 31.12 23.83
C SER A 100 20.20 30.22 22.99
N TRP A 101 20.79 29.64 21.93
CA TRP A 101 20.36 28.38 21.31
C TRP A 101 20.45 27.20 22.29
N ARG A 102 19.50 27.08 23.23
CA ARG A 102 19.29 25.87 24.06
C ARG A 102 17.80 25.74 24.36
N GLY A 103 17.03 25.22 23.41
CA GLY A 103 15.59 24.99 23.61
C GLY A 103 14.91 24.11 22.57
N LEU A 104 15.47 23.99 21.36
CA LEU A 104 14.91 23.16 20.28
C LEU A 104 15.36 21.68 20.30
N CYS A 105 16.14 21.24 21.29
CA CYS A 105 16.68 19.87 21.33
C CYS A 105 15.82 18.86 22.10
N TRP A 106 14.69 19.26 22.72
CA TRP A 106 13.91 18.35 23.58
C TRP A 106 12.62 17.79 22.97
N VAL A 107 12.18 18.30 21.81
CA VAL A 107 10.98 17.78 21.12
C VAL A 107 11.32 16.69 20.08
N HIS A 108 12.58 16.61 19.63
CA HIS A 108 13.03 15.60 18.66
C HIS A 108 13.20 14.19 19.27
N GLN A 109 13.29 14.06 20.60
CA GLN A 109 13.61 12.78 21.24
C GLN A 109 12.35 11.96 21.60
N ARG A 110 11.15 12.56 21.63
CA ARG A 110 9.90 11.86 21.97
C ARG A 110 9.23 11.17 20.79
N VAL A 111 9.52 11.58 19.55
CA VAL A 111 9.04 10.93 18.32
C VAL A 111 9.93 9.73 17.94
N MET A 112 11.20 9.74 18.34
CA MET A 112 12.13 8.62 18.12
C MET A 112 11.80 7.37 18.96
N GLY A 113 11.09 7.52 20.10
CA GLY A 113 10.67 6.39 20.94
C GLY A 113 9.53 5.55 20.34
N SER A 114 8.77 6.08 19.38
CA SER A 114 7.69 5.35 18.70
C SER A 114 8.09 4.79 17.33
N LEU A 115 9.21 5.25 16.76
CA LEU A 115 9.78 4.83 15.47
C LEU A 115 10.94 3.82 15.60
N SER A 116 11.23 3.36 16.83
CA SER A 116 12.24 2.33 17.15
C SER A 116 12.13 0.98 16.40
N PRO A 117 11.01 0.54 15.77
CA PRO A 117 11.06 -0.66 14.92
C PRO A 117 11.38 -0.38 13.45
N PHE A 118 11.50 0.89 13.03
CA PHE A 118 11.79 1.27 11.64
C PHE A 118 13.28 1.51 11.38
N PHE A 119 13.99 2.06 12.36
CA PHE A 119 15.45 1.95 12.38
C PHE A 119 15.78 0.66 13.10
N MET A 120 16.47 -0.26 12.42
CA MET A 120 17.28 -1.21 13.15
C MET A 120 18.28 -0.38 13.95
N ASP A 121 18.04 -0.17 15.24
CA ASP A 121 19.15 -0.18 16.19
C ASP A 121 19.76 -1.56 16.03
N ILE A 122 20.66 -1.73 15.04
CA ILE A 122 21.51 -2.91 14.95
C ILE A 122 22.27 -2.85 16.28
N PRO A 123 22.01 -3.76 17.22
CA PRO A 123 22.77 -3.78 18.47
C PRO A 123 24.25 -3.76 18.08
N SER A 124 25.08 -2.96 18.74
CA SER A 124 26.52 -2.82 18.43
C SER A 124 27.31 -4.15 18.53
N ASN A 125 26.63 -5.21 18.92
CA ASN A 125 27.03 -6.57 19.16
C ASN A 125 26.27 -7.60 18.30
N TYR A 126 25.47 -7.18 17.30
CA TYR A 126 24.85 -8.05 16.31
C TYR A 126 25.74 -8.10 15.06
N GLU A 127 26.53 -9.16 14.93
CA GLU A 127 27.23 -9.45 13.68
C GLU A 127 26.19 -9.94 12.67
N LEU A 128 25.72 -9.04 11.81
CA LEU A 128 25.02 -9.44 10.58
C LEU A 128 26.04 -10.20 9.72
N VAL A 129 26.09 -11.53 9.87
CA VAL A 129 26.92 -12.40 9.05
C VAL A 129 26.12 -12.74 7.80
N MET A 130 26.37 -11.98 6.74
CA MET A 130 25.91 -12.30 5.41
C MET A 130 26.69 -13.52 4.92
N VAL A 131 25.99 -14.61 4.63
CA VAL A 131 26.60 -15.83 4.09
C VAL A 131 26.54 -15.76 2.56
N PRO A 132 27.61 -16.11 1.83
CA PRO A 132 27.57 -16.17 0.38
C PRO A 132 26.44 -17.10 -0.09
N PRO A 133 25.71 -16.75 -1.17
CA PRO A 133 24.69 -17.63 -1.72
C PRO A 133 25.31 -18.97 -2.15
N ALA A 134 24.64 -20.08 -1.79
CA ALA A 134 25.11 -21.43 -2.10
C ALA A 134 24.98 -21.80 -3.58
N SER A 135 24.15 -21.04 -4.32
CA SER A 135 23.81 -21.25 -5.72
C SER A 135 24.29 -20.06 -6.56
N CYS A 136 25.03 -20.37 -7.63
CA CYS A 136 25.46 -19.41 -8.65
C CYS A 136 24.27 -19.08 -9.57
N VAL A 137 24.02 -17.79 -9.81
CA VAL A 137 23.03 -17.35 -10.80
C VAL A 137 23.76 -16.66 -11.93
N LEU A 138 24.04 -17.42 -12.98
CA LEU A 138 24.77 -16.94 -14.15
C LEU A 138 23.80 -16.31 -15.15
N ALA A 139 24.11 -15.09 -15.55
CA ALA A 139 23.48 -14.39 -16.65
C ALA A 139 24.59 -13.90 -17.58
N ASP A 140 24.76 -14.49 -18.76
CA ASP A 140 25.88 -14.21 -19.68
C ASP A 140 27.29 -14.31 -19.06
N GLY A 141 27.49 -15.23 -18.11
CA GLY A 141 28.75 -15.41 -17.38
C GLY A 141 28.96 -14.41 -16.24
N PHE A 142 27.98 -13.54 -15.98
CA PHE A 142 27.90 -12.67 -14.81
C PHE A 142 27.19 -13.40 -13.67
N ASP A 143 27.89 -13.60 -12.54
CA ASP A 143 27.32 -14.20 -11.34
C ASP A 143 26.58 -13.14 -10.52
N ILE A 144 25.26 -13.04 -10.76
CA ILE A 144 24.38 -12.09 -10.08
C ILE A 144 24.43 -12.30 -8.57
N ALA A 145 24.49 -13.56 -8.13
CA ALA A 145 24.46 -13.91 -6.71
C ALA A 145 25.72 -13.42 -6.00
N LYS A 146 26.89 -13.60 -6.63
CA LYS A 146 28.15 -13.07 -6.11
C LYS A 146 28.18 -11.55 -6.08
N VAL A 147 27.79 -10.87 -7.16
CA VAL A 147 27.85 -9.41 -7.22
C VAL A 147 26.82 -8.78 -6.28
N PHE A 148 25.64 -9.37 -6.16
CA PHE A 148 24.66 -8.95 -5.17
C PHE A 148 25.19 -9.11 -3.74
N PHE A 149 25.87 -10.22 -3.44
CA PHE A 149 26.51 -10.40 -2.15
C PHE A 149 27.57 -9.31 -1.86
N GLU A 150 28.41 -8.98 -2.84
CA GLU A 150 29.39 -7.88 -2.71
C GLU A 150 28.71 -6.53 -2.47
N TYR A 151 27.63 -6.24 -3.20
CA TYR A 151 26.81 -5.04 -2.98
C TYR A 151 26.16 -5.01 -1.59
N GLN A 152 25.70 -6.14 -1.08
CA GLN A 152 25.17 -6.24 0.29
C GLN A 152 26.24 -5.98 1.35
N GLN A 153 27.46 -6.49 1.15
CA GLN A 153 28.59 -6.19 2.04
C GLN A 153 28.93 -4.70 2.01
N HIS A 154 28.86 -4.07 0.82
CA HIS A 154 29.04 -2.63 0.69
C HIS A 154 27.95 -1.86 1.45
N ALA A 155 26.67 -2.20 1.26
CA ALA A 155 25.55 -1.60 1.99
C ALA A 155 25.70 -1.76 3.52
N LEU A 156 26.21 -2.91 3.99
CA LEU A 156 26.48 -3.15 5.41
C LEU A 156 27.65 -2.30 5.92
N GLY A 157 28.70 -2.15 5.11
CA GLY A 157 29.81 -1.23 5.39
C GLY A 157 29.33 0.22 5.48
N LEU A 158 28.47 0.64 4.55
CA LEU A 158 27.81 1.95 4.60
C LEU A 158 27.03 2.08 5.90
N ALA A 159 26.14 1.15 6.26
CA ALA A 159 25.36 1.22 7.49
C ALA A 159 26.19 1.30 8.79
N ARG A 160 27.38 0.67 8.80
CA ARG A 160 28.28 0.66 9.96
C ARG A 160 29.09 1.94 10.10
N HIS A 161 29.53 2.51 8.97
CA HIS A 161 30.46 3.65 8.95
C HIS A 161 29.79 4.99 8.66
N HIS A 162 28.63 4.95 8.00
CA HIS A 162 27.80 6.07 7.58
C HIS A 162 26.34 5.77 7.99
N LYS A 163 25.52 6.80 8.20
CA LYS A 163 24.10 6.56 8.43
C LYS A 163 23.43 6.41 7.07
N LEU A 164 22.81 5.25 6.79
CA LEU A 164 21.95 5.10 5.62
C LEU A 164 20.75 6.04 5.77
N GLN A 165 20.48 6.82 4.73
CA GLN A 165 19.34 7.73 4.64
C GLN A 165 18.25 7.10 3.77
N LEU A 166 17.00 7.24 4.19
CA LEU A 166 15.89 6.61 3.50
C LEU A 166 15.68 7.23 2.11
N GLU A 167 15.95 8.51 2.01
CA GLU A 167 15.75 9.36 0.84
C GLU A 167 16.71 9.03 -0.31
N SER A 168 17.91 8.55 0.00
CA SER A 168 18.99 8.32 -0.97
C SER A 168 19.46 6.87 -1.04
N ASN A 169 19.20 6.04 -0.02
CA ASN A 169 19.75 4.68 0.09
C ASN A 169 18.70 3.57 0.14
N VAL A 170 17.54 3.77 -0.53
CA VAL A 170 16.44 2.79 -0.48
C VAL A 170 16.84 1.41 -1.04
N GLN A 171 17.67 1.37 -2.09
CA GLN A 171 18.15 0.11 -2.69
C GLN A 171 19.11 -0.63 -1.74
N GLU A 172 20.02 0.09 -1.08
CA GLU A 172 20.96 -0.48 -0.11
C GLU A 172 20.22 -0.98 1.14
N ILE A 173 19.23 -0.23 1.63
CA ILE A 173 18.39 -0.63 2.77
C ILE A 173 17.64 -1.93 2.46
N LEU A 174 17.07 -2.06 1.27
CA LEU A 174 16.39 -3.28 0.83
C LEU A 174 17.38 -4.45 0.64
N ALA A 175 18.58 -4.18 0.14
CA ALA A 175 19.62 -5.18 -0.06
C ALA A 175 20.04 -5.85 1.25
N LEU A 176 20.08 -5.10 2.37
CA LEU A 176 20.33 -5.66 3.72
C LEU A 176 19.26 -6.68 4.17
N SER A 177 18.09 -6.67 3.51
CA SER A 177 17.01 -7.64 3.73
C SER A 177 16.87 -8.65 2.58
N HIS A 178 17.95 -8.88 1.83
CA HIS A 178 18.03 -9.82 0.69
C HIS A 178 17.18 -9.42 -0.53
N MET A 179 16.72 -8.18 -0.60
CA MET A 179 15.87 -7.70 -1.69
C MET A 179 16.68 -6.87 -2.67
N LEU A 180 16.76 -7.33 -3.93
CA LEU A 180 17.33 -6.59 -5.05
C LEU A 180 16.20 -5.81 -5.74
N LEU A 181 16.17 -4.50 -5.56
CA LEU A 181 15.20 -3.60 -6.20
C LEU A 181 15.77 -3.09 -7.53
N ILE A 182 15.13 -3.48 -8.63
CA ILE A 182 15.48 -3.02 -9.98
C ILE A 182 14.40 -2.07 -10.48
N LYS A 183 14.77 -0.80 -10.59
CA LYS A 183 13.96 0.27 -11.20
C LYS A 183 14.75 0.81 -12.40
N PRO A 184 14.33 0.54 -13.64
CA PRO A 184 15.03 1.02 -14.82
C PRO A 184 15.30 2.52 -14.72
N GLU A 185 16.52 2.93 -15.11
CA GLU A 185 16.97 4.33 -15.13
C GLU A 185 17.00 5.05 -13.76
N GLN A 186 16.75 4.33 -12.65
CA GLN A 186 16.63 4.90 -11.30
C GLN A 186 17.57 4.19 -10.31
N HIS A 187 18.78 3.82 -10.76
CA HIS A 187 19.78 3.15 -9.94
C HIS A 187 20.64 4.15 -9.14
N THR A 188 20.96 3.81 -7.89
CA THR A 188 21.87 4.61 -7.07
C THR A 188 23.31 4.54 -7.61
N PRO A 189 24.14 5.58 -7.39
CA PRO A 189 25.56 5.52 -7.69
C PRO A 189 26.27 4.32 -7.03
N GLU A 190 25.85 3.97 -5.82
CA GLU A 190 26.34 2.83 -5.04
C GLU A 190 26.02 1.51 -5.75
N MET A 191 24.80 1.34 -6.27
CA MET A 191 24.43 0.16 -7.06
C MET A 191 25.27 0.09 -8.35
N LEU A 192 25.45 1.22 -9.04
CA LEU A 192 26.22 1.29 -10.28
C LEU A 192 27.72 1.04 -10.11
N CYS A 193 28.27 1.22 -8.90
CA CYS A 193 29.65 0.85 -8.58
C CYS A 193 29.87 -0.68 -8.60
N HIS A 194 28.82 -1.46 -8.39
CA HIS A 194 28.88 -2.93 -8.36
C HIS A 194 28.28 -3.57 -9.61
N PHE A 195 27.14 -3.05 -10.06
CA PHE A 195 26.46 -3.50 -11.25
C PHE A 195 26.59 -2.45 -12.35
N GLU A 196 27.27 -2.78 -13.44
CA GLU A 196 27.14 -1.98 -14.67
C GLU A 196 25.68 -1.93 -15.12
N GLU A 197 25.28 -0.81 -15.72
CA GLU A 197 23.91 -0.58 -16.22
C GLU A 197 23.41 -1.72 -17.13
N LYS A 198 24.28 -2.24 -18.00
CA LYS A 198 23.97 -3.40 -18.87
C LYS A 198 23.56 -4.64 -18.07
N HIS A 199 24.19 -4.88 -16.91
CA HIS A 199 23.86 -6.02 -16.04
C HIS A 199 22.49 -5.81 -15.38
N LEU A 200 22.18 -4.58 -14.95
CA LEU A 200 20.88 -4.25 -14.35
C LEU A 200 19.74 -4.38 -15.35
N ASN A 201 19.93 -3.90 -16.57
CA ASN A 201 18.95 -4.06 -17.66
C ASN A 201 18.76 -5.53 -18.04
N HIS A 202 19.83 -6.33 -18.01
CA HIS A 202 19.74 -7.76 -18.26
C HIS A 202 18.99 -8.51 -17.13
N ILE A 203 19.28 -8.18 -15.86
CA ILE A 203 18.56 -8.71 -14.70
C ILE A 203 17.07 -8.33 -14.78
N HIS A 204 16.76 -7.10 -15.18
CA HIS A 204 15.39 -6.66 -15.41
C HIS A 204 14.69 -7.52 -16.47
N THR A 205 15.35 -7.72 -17.62
CA THR A 205 14.82 -8.52 -18.74
C THR A 205 14.56 -9.97 -18.34
N ILE A 206 15.57 -10.66 -17.79
CA ILE A 206 15.42 -12.05 -17.29
C ILE A 206 14.34 -12.11 -16.23
N GLY A 207 14.29 -11.11 -15.35
CA GLY A 207 13.32 -11.01 -14.29
C GLY A 207 11.88 -10.95 -14.83
N LEU A 208 11.62 -10.10 -15.83
CA LEU A 208 10.32 -10.02 -16.51
C LEU A 208 9.95 -11.33 -17.21
N GLU A 209 10.91 -11.97 -17.91
CA GLU A 209 10.71 -13.28 -18.54
C GLU A 209 10.39 -14.37 -17.50
N THR A 210 11.08 -14.36 -16.36
CA THR A 210 10.89 -15.35 -15.28
C THR A 210 9.50 -15.26 -14.65
N VAL A 211 8.94 -14.05 -14.57
CA VAL A 211 7.59 -13.83 -14.02
C VAL A 211 6.51 -13.83 -15.10
N ASP A 212 6.86 -14.11 -16.35
CA ASP A 212 5.99 -14.04 -17.53
C ASP A 212 5.21 -12.72 -17.60
N TYR A 213 5.89 -11.61 -17.33
CA TYR A 213 5.28 -10.29 -17.43
C TYR A 213 5.47 -9.71 -18.83
N GLN A 214 4.36 -9.37 -19.47
CA GLN A 214 4.32 -8.62 -20.71
C GLN A 214 3.24 -7.53 -20.60
N SER A 215 3.51 -6.34 -21.13
CA SER A 215 2.43 -5.40 -21.39
C SER A 215 1.45 -6.04 -22.38
N ARG A 216 0.15 -5.82 -22.16
CA ARG A 216 -0.90 -6.45 -22.95
C ARG A 216 -1.65 -5.37 -23.72
N PRO A 217 -1.53 -5.31 -25.06
CA PRO A 217 -2.24 -4.31 -25.82
C PRO A 217 -3.75 -4.55 -25.74
N LEU A 218 -4.52 -3.47 -25.85
CA LEU A 218 -5.96 -3.58 -26.02
C LEU A 218 -6.29 -4.22 -27.38
N SER A 219 -7.45 -4.88 -27.45
CA SER A 219 -8.02 -5.21 -28.76
C SER A 219 -8.30 -3.92 -29.53
N GLN A 220 -8.01 -3.92 -30.83
CA GLN A 220 -8.15 -2.73 -31.69
C GLN A 220 -9.58 -2.15 -31.62
N ASP A 221 -10.59 -3.01 -31.57
CA ASP A 221 -12.00 -2.60 -31.47
C ASP A 221 -12.30 -1.91 -30.14
N LEU A 222 -11.80 -2.46 -29.03
CA LEU A 222 -12.00 -1.87 -27.71
C LEU A 222 -11.26 -0.54 -27.60
N GLU A 223 -10.01 -0.49 -28.06
CA GLU A 223 -9.21 0.73 -28.06
C GLU A 223 -9.88 1.86 -28.86
N ALA A 224 -10.34 1.54 -30.08
CA ALA A 224 -11.05 2.49 -30.92
C ALA A 224 -12.33 3.01 -30.24
N LEU A 225 -13.09 2.12 -29.59
CA LEU A 225 -14.28 2.46 -28.84
C LEU A 225 -13.97 3.40 -27.67
N VAL A 226 -13.06 3.02 -26.76
CA VAL A 226 -12.75 3.83 -25.58
C VAL A 226 -12.12 5.17 -25.95
N ARG A 227 -11.31 5.25 -27.01
CA ARG A 227 -10.81 6.53 -27.53
C ARG A 227 -11.92 7.40 -28.10
N SER A 228 -12.86 6.83 -28.86
CA SER A 228 -14.02 7.55 -29.39
C SER A 228 -14.88 8.12 -28.26
N VAL A 229 -15.23 7.27 -27.29
CA VAL A 229 -16.01 7.66 -26.10
C VAL A 229 -15.29 8.76 -25.32
N SER A 230 -13.99 8.63 -25.09
CA SER A 230 -13.20 9.63 -24.35
C SER A 230 -13.16 10.98 -25.07
N LYS A 231 -13.05 10.99 -26.41
CA LYS A 231 -13.11 12.23 -27.22
C LYS A 231 -14.48 12.91 -27.10
N GLN A 232 -15.56 12.13 -27.17
CA GLN A 232 -16.93 12.64 -27.03
C GLN A 232 -17.18 13.18 -25.62
N ALA A 233 -16.79 12.43 -24.59
CA ALA A 233 -16.93 12.83 -23.19
C ALA A 233 -16.18 14.14 -22.89
N ARG A 234 -14.99 14.32 -23.47
CA ARG A 234 -14.21 15.56 -23.36
C ARG A 234 -14.85 16.76 -24.08
N ALA A 235 -15.51 16.51 -25.21
CA ALA A 235 -16.19 17.56 -25.98
C ALA A 235 -17.53 17.98 -25.34
N SER A 236 -18.21 17.06 -24.66
CA SER A 236 -19.47 17.35 -23.99
C SER A 236 -19.26 18.20 -22.74
N ARG A 237 -20.00 19.30 -22.62
CA ARG A 237 -20.05 20.13 -21.41
C ARG A 237 -21.00 19.57 -20.33
N LYS A 238 -21.80 18.55 -20.67
CA LYS A 238 -22.80 17.95 -19.79
C LYS A 238 -22.64 16.43 -19.78
N PHE A 239 -23.09 15.85 -18.68
CA PHE A 239 -23.24 14.41 -18.52
C PHE A 239 -24.10 13.84 -19.66
N ASP A 240 -23.48 13.10 -20.60
CA ASP A 240 -24.16 12.59 -21.78
C ASP A 240 -24.80 11.23 -21.49
N GLN A 241 -26.12 11.23 -21.29
CA GLN A 241 -26.90 10.03 -21.05
C GLN A 241 -26.90 9.08 -22.26
N ALA A 242 -26.75 9.61 -23.48
CA ALA A 242 -26.68 8.78 -24.69
C ALA A 242 -25.38 7.97 -24.70
N LEU A 243 -24.25 8.61 -24.37
CA LEU A 243 -22.94 7.95 -24.30
C LEU A 243 -22.89 6.85 -23.24
N GLN A 244 -23.56 7.06 -22.10
CA GLN A 244 -23.70 6.02 -21.07
C GLN A 244 -24.56 4.84 -21.52
N THR A 245 -25.64 5.14 -22.25
CA THR A 245 -26.51 4.11 -22.81
C THR A 245 -25.76 3.29 -23.86
N GLU A 246 -24.92 3.93 -24.68
CA GLU A 246 -24.03 3.26 -25.62
C GLU A 246 -23.05 2.34 -24.90
N LEU A 247 -22.33 2.84 -23.89
CA LEU A 247 -21.41 2.03 -23.08
C LEU A 247 -22.10 0.84 -22.42
N LEU A 248 -23.26 1.05 -21.79
CA LEU A 248 -24.05 -0.02 -21.19
C LEU A 248 -24.47 -1.07 -22.21
N THR A 249 -24.87 -0.66 -23.40
CA THR A 249 -25.21 -1.59 -24.50
C THR A 249 -24.00 -2.43 -24.88
N LYS A 250 -22.84 -1.79 -25.08
CA LYS A 250 -21.58 -2.48 -25.39
C LYS A 250 -21.13 -3.43 -24.29
N ILE A 251 -21.36 -3.07 -23.02
CA ILE A 251 -21.07 -3.93 -21.87
C ILE A 251 -21.94 -5.19 -21.91
N MET A 252 -23.24 -5.06 -22.21
CA MET A 252 -24.15 -6.20 -22.30
C MET A 252 -23.78 -7.17 -23.44
N ASP A 253 -23.11 -6.68 -24.48
CA ASP A 253 -22.61 -7.50 -25.59
C ASP A 253 -21.33 -8.28 -25.22
N LYS A 254 -20.72 -8.02 -24.07
CA LYS A 254 -19.47 -8.68 -23.62
C LYS A 254 -19.76 -9.81 -22.64
N GLU A 255 -18.85 -10.77 -22.58
CA GLU A 255 -18.90 -11.83 -21.56
C GLU A 255 -18.78 -11.20 -20.15
N PRO A 256 -19.68 -11.54 -19.21
CA PRO A 256 -19.62 -11.02 -17.85
C PRO A 256 -18.28 -11.33 -17.17
N GLY A 257 -17.60 -10.28 -16.70
CA GLY A 257 -16.29 -10.42 -16.04
C GLY A 257 -15.10 -10.53 -16.98
N SER A 258 -15.30 -10.48 -18.29
CA SER A 258 -14.21 -10.31 -19.25
C SER A 258 -13.47 -8.99 -19.03
N THR A 259 -12.19 -8.97 -19.41
CA THR A 259 -11.35 -7.77 -19.34
C THR A 259 -11.96 -6.60 -20.11
N ASP A 260 -12.52 -6.84 -21.30
CA ASP A 260 -13.24 -5.84 -22.09
C ASP A 260 -14.41 -5.23 -21.31
N ALA A 261 -15.25 -6.07 -20.71
CA ALA A 261 -16.40 -5.59 -19.92
C ALA A 261 -15.93 -4.74 -18.73
N LEU A 262 -14.87 -5.16 -18.03
CA LEU A 262 -14.31 -4.43 -16.89
C LEU A 262 -13.75 -3.07 -17.29
N ILE A 263 -13.06 -2.98 -18.43
CA ILE A 263 -12.61 -1.69 -19.00
C ILE A 263 -13.81 -0.80 -19.29
N LEU A 264 -14.86 -1.30 -19.95
CA LEU A 264 -16.04 -0.49 -20.24
C LEU A 264 -16.78 -0.03 -18.98
N TYR A 265 -16.86 -0.89 -17.95
CA TYR A 265 -17.38 -0.50 -16.64
C TYR A 265 -16.55 0.60 -15.98
N LEU A 266 -15.22 0.53 -16.07
CA LEU A 266 -14.32 1.58 -15.59
C LEU A 266 -14.61 2.91 -16.28
N TRP A 267 -14.71 2.92 -17.61
CA TRP A 267 -15.05 4.14 -18.36
C TRP A 267 -16.38 4.73 -17.92
N LEU A 268 -17.39 3.87 -17.76
CA LEU A 268 -18.70 4.29 -17.28
C LEU A 268 -18.61 4.88 -15.86
N ASP A 269 -17.86 4.26 -14.95
CA ASP A 269 -17.71 4.71 -13.57
C ASP A 269 -16.98 6.06 -13.49
N VAL A 270 -15.88 6.23 -14.22
CA VAL A 270 -15.16 7.51 -14.29
C VAL A 270 -16.08 8.60 -14.82
N MET A 271 -16.79 8.36 -15.93
CA MET A 271 -17.73 9.32 -16.49
C MET A 271 -18.88 9.67 -15.54
N ARG A 272 -19.28 8.74 -14.66
CA ARG A 272 -20.37 8.92 -13.71
C ARG A 272 -19.97 9.65 -12.44
N LYS A 273 -18.76 9.36 -11.93
CA LYS A 273 -18.34 9.73 -10.58
C LYS A 273 -17.30 10.84 -10.56
N PHE A 274 -16.49 10.98 -11.61
CA PHE A 274 -15.34 11.89 -11.58
C PHE A 274 -15.72 13.28 -12.08
N PRO A 275 -15.02 14.33 -11.62
CA PRO A 275 -15.20 15.66 -12.16
C PRO A 275 -14.82 15.70 -13.64
N ALA A 276 -15.44 16.62 -14.39
CA ALA A 276 -15.16 16.78 -15.82
C ALA A 276 -13.71 17.23 -16.10
N LYS A 277 -13.10 17.95 -15.16
CA LYS A 277 -11.73 18.46 -15.21
C LYS A 277 -11.03 18.21 -13.87
N PRO A 278 -9.69 18.15 -13.84
CA PRO A 278 -8.95 17.94 -12.60
C PRO A 278 -9.28 19.04 -11.60
N MET A 279 -9.57 18.66 -10.36
CA MET A 279 -9.79 19.61 -9.29
C MET A 279 -8.46 19.98 -8.67
N ASN A 280 -8.25 21.26 -8.39
CA ASN A 280 -7.09 21.68 -7.60
C ASN A 280 -7.42 21.43 -6.13
N LEU A 281 -7.07 20.24 -5.66
CA LEU A 281 -7.37 19.83 -4.30
C LEU A 281 -6.24 20.30 -3.39
N GLU A 282 -6.41 21.50 -2.81
CA GLU A 282 -5.45 22.10 -1.86
C GLU A 282 -5.21 21.21 -0.63
N ARG A 283 -6.13 20.28 -0.33
CA ARG A 283 -6.02 19.24 0.70
C ARG A 283 -6.73 17.97 0.25
N GLU A 284 -6.01 17.07 -0.41
CA GLU A 284 -6.47 15.69 -0.55
C GLU A 284 -6.15 14.90 0.71
N LEU A 285 -7.19 14.43 1.40
CA LEU A 285 -7.01 13.37 2.38
C LEU A 285 -6.80 12.04 1.64
N GLU A 286 -5.86 11.24 2.11
CA GLU A 286 -5.50 9.94 1.51
C GLU A 286 -6.72 9.02 1.33
N GLY A 287 -7.63 8.99 2.32
CA GLY A 287 -8.87 8.22 2.24
C GLY A 287 -9.84 8.71 1.16
N ASP A 288 -9.91 10.02 0.92
CA ASP A 288 -10.77 10.58 -0.14
C ASP A 288 -10.19 10.27 -1.52
N LEU A 289 -8.86 10.37 -1.67
CA LEU A 289 -8.15 9.98 -2.87
C LEU A 289 -8.43 8.51 -3.23
N VAL A 290 -8.28 7.62 -2.25
CA VAL A 290 -8.53 6.18 -2.42
C VAL A 290 -9.97 5.90 -2.80
N THR A 291 -10.94 6.39 -2.01
CA THR A 291 -12.35 6.01 -2.17
C THR A 291 -13.01 6.66 -3.38
N SER A 292 -12.62 7.90 -3.72
CA SER A 292 -13.24 8.66 -4.80
C SER A 292 -12.63 8.35 -6.17
N TYR A 293 -11.32 8.11 -6.24
CA TYR A 293 -10.61 8.01 -7.52
C TYR A 293 -9.88 6.68 -7.71
N LEU A 294 -9.05 6.26 -6.76
CA LEU A 294 -8.16 5.11 -6.99
C LEU A 294 -8.90 3.77 -6.98
N ALA A 295 -9.79 3.53 -6.02
CA ALA A 295 -10.48 2.26 -5.90
C ALA A 295 -11.33 1.91 -7.16
N PRO A 296 -12.11 2.84 -7.75
CA PRO A 296 -12.80 2.59 -9.02
C PRO A 296 -11.86 2.23 -10.17
N VAL A 297 -10.66 2.80 -10.22
CA VAL A 297 -9.69 2.60 -11.31
C VAL A 297 -8.85 1.35 -11.13
N ILE A 298 -8.34 1.10 -9.91
CA ILE A 298 -7.38 0.02 -9.64
C ILE A 298 -8.09 -1.32 -9.46
N ASN A 299 -9.25 -1.37 -8.78
CA ASN A 299 -9.93 -2.63 -8.46
C ASN A 299 -10.21 -3.52 -9.70
N PRO A 300 -10.64 -2.97 -10.86
CA PRO A 300 -10.79 -3.73 -12.09
C PRO A 300 -9.52 -4.40 -12.60
N PHE A 301 -8.33 -3.95 -12.23
CA PHE A 301 -7.07 -4.56 -12.67
C PHE A 301 -6.49 -5.52 -11.64
N VAL A 302 -6.72 -5.32 -10.35
CA VAL A 302 -6.16 -6.21 -9.31
C VAL A 302 -7.07 -7.39 -8.94
N THR A 303 -8.36 -7.34 -9.27
CA THR A 303 -9.30 -8.42 -8.94
C THR A 303 -9.57 -9.37 -10.11
N SER A 304 -9.54 -10.67 -9.86
CA SER A 304 -9.89 -11.72 -10.83
C SER A 304 -11.15 -12.47 -10.37
N GLY A 305 -12.29 -12.03 -10.88
CA GLY A 305 -13.60 -12.64 -10.60
C GLY A 305 -13.92 -12.71 -9.11
N LYS A 306 -14.54 -13.83 -8.70
CA LYS A 306 -14.98 -14.06 -7.30
C LYS A 306 -13.89 -14.69 -6.42
N GLN A 307 -12.72 -14.99 -6.99
CA GLN A 307 -11.63 -15.68 -6.28
C GLN A 307 -10.67 -14.71 -5.60
N THR A 308 -10.87 -13.41 -5.77
CA THR A 308 -10.05 -12.38 -5.11
C THR A 308 -10.90 -11.30 -4.49
N ARG A 309 -10.33 -10.65 -3.49
CA ARG A 309 -10.86 -9.43 -2.92
C ARG A 309 -9.75 -8.41 -2.74
N ALA A 310 -9.96 -7.25 -3.37
CA ALA A 310 -9.23 -6.03 -3.11
C ALA A 310 -9.72 -5.42 -1.79
N VAL A 311 -8.81 -5.11 -0.86
CA VAL A 311 -9.13 -4.53 0.44
C VAL A 311 -8.24 -3.33 0.70
N TRP A 312 -8.85 -2.16 0.79
CA TRP A 312 -8.24 -0.95 1.34
C TRP A 312 -8.29 -1.04 2.86
N LEU A 313 -7.13 -1.13 3.50
CA LEU A 313 -6.99 -1.51 4.89
C LEU A 313 -7.21 -0.30 5.81
N ASN A 314 -8.15 -0.47 6.75
CA ASN A 314 -8.33 0.39 7.92
C ASN A 314 -8.04 -0.36 9.24
N THR A 315 -7.65 -1.62 9.12
CA THR A 315 -7.45 -2.60 10.19
C THR A 315 -6.31 -3.56 9.82
N ALA A 316 -5.82 -4.29 10.82
CA ALA A 316 -4.63 -5.12 10.68
C ALA A 316 -4.72 -6.26 9.66
N SER A 317 -3.68 -6.40 8.84
CA SER A 317 -3.52 -7.54 7.93
C SER A 317 -3.11 -8.81 8.67
N THR A 318 -3.38 -9.95 8.06
CA THR A 318 -3.08 -11.27 8.64
C THR A 318 -1.58 -11.48 8.78
N ILE A 319 -0.79 -11.00 7.79
CA ILE A 319 0.68 -11.02 7.88
C ILE A 319 1.17 -10.13 9.02
N ALA A 320 0.58 -8.95 9.23
CA ALA A 320 0.95 -8.07 10.35
C ALA A 320 0.71 -8.76 11.71
N HIS A 321 -0.41 -9.49 11.85
CA HIS A 321 -0.70 -10.29 13.03
C HIS A 321 0.32 -11.42 13.24
N LYS A 322 0.65 -12.18 12.20
CA LYS A 322 1.64 -13.27 12.26
C LYS A 322 3.05 -12.78 12.65
N GLN A 323 3.43 -11.58 12.21
CA GLN A 323 4.73 -10.99 12.52
C GLN A 323 4.84 -10.43 13.96
N LYS A 324 3.76 -10.48 14.76
CA LYS A 324 3.69 -9.85 16.11
C LYS A 324 4.04 -8.35 16.11
N THR A 325 4.04 -7.70 14.94
CA THR A 325 4.20 -6.26 14.79
C THR A 325 2.85 -5.59 15.04
N VAL A 326 2.38 -5.65 16.28
CA VAL A 326 1.12 -5.00 16.70
C VAL A 326 1.38 -3.51 16.91
N ARG A 327 1.59 -2.78 15.81
CA ARG A 327 1.31 -1.34 15.73
C ARG A 327 0.65 -1.09 14.39
N HIS A 328 -0.53 -0.47 14.43
CA HIS A 328 -1.29 -0.04 13.24
C HIS A 328 -0.46 0.84 12.28
N VAL A 329 0.63 1.43 12.76
CA VAL A 329 1.56 2.32 12.02
C VAL A 329 2.39 1.57 10.95
N CYS A 330 2.38 0.24 10.93
CA CYS A 330 3.24 -0.55 10.03
C CYS A 330 2.46 -1.33 8.96
N GLN A 331 1.22 -1.00 8.65
CA GLN A 331 0.40 -1.77 7.69
C GLN A 331 0.42 -1.14 6.30
N PRO A 332 0.30 -1.96 5.24
CA PRO A 332 0.05 -1.44 3.91
C PRO A 332 -1.36 -0.86 3.81
N ASP A 333 -1.55 0.15 2.96
CA ASP A 333 -2.87 0.75 2.69
C ASP A 333 -3.79 -0.21 1.93
N PHE A 334 -3.22 -1.16 1.19
CA PHE A 334 -3.94 -2.10 0.36
C PHE A 334 -3.44 -3.55 0.56
N LYS A 335 -4.37 -4.51 0.53
CA LYS A 335 -4.06 -5.93 0.31
C LYS A 335 -4.95 -6.54 -0.77
N LEU A 336 -4.38 -7.48 -1.51
CA LEU A 336 -5.11 -8.45 -2.33
C LEU A 336 -5.22 -9.77 -1.56
N ALA A 337 -6.43 -10.30 -1.45
CA ALA A 337 -6.69 -11.57 -0.78
C ALA A 337 -7.27 -12.60 -1.75
N TYR A 338 -6.79 -13.84 -1.67
CA TYR A 338 -7.37 -15.01 -2.33
C TYR A 338 -8.52 -15.58 -1.51
N ILE A 339 -9.65 -15.76 -2.16
CA ILE A 339 -10.88 -16.31 -1.60
C ILE A 339 -11.10 -17.73 -2.12
N HIS A 340 -11.30 -18.65 -1.19
CA HIS A 340 -11.78 -20.00 -1.48
C HIS A 340 -12.94 -20.32 -0.54
N GLN A 341 -14.03 -20.89 -1.08
CA GLN A 341 -15.22 -21.25 -0.31
C GLN A 341 -15.74 -20.11 0.60
N CYS A 342 -15.80 -18.90 0.05
CA CYS A 342 -16.26 -17.68 0.73
C CYS A 342 -15.42 -17.25 1.95
N GLN A 343 -14.18 -17.74 2.07
CA GLN A 343 -13.24 -17.36 3.12
C GLN A 343 -11.94 -16.82 2.52
N GLU A 344 -11.35 -15.81 3.17
CA GLU A 344 -9.98 -15.35 2.85
C GLU A 344 -8.98 -16.42 3.29
N VAL A 345 -8.30 -17.04 2.34
CA VAL A 345 -7.36 -18.15 2.59
C VAL A 345 -5.91 -17.68 2.63
N ALA A 346 -5.57 -16.69 1.80
CA ALA A 346 -4.23 -16.15 1.70
C ALA A 346 -4.28 -14.68 1.30
N GLU A 347 -3.30 -13.92 1.77
CA GLU A 347 -2.94 -12.63 1.19
C GLU A 347 -1.97 -12.90 0.03
N CYS A 348 -2.06 -12.12 -1.05
CA CYS A 348 -1.32 -12.38 -2.28
C CYS A 348 -0.89 -11.13 -3.04
N GLY A 349 -1.01 -9.94 -2.44
CA GLY A 349 -0.54 -8.69 -3.03
C GLY A 349 -0.74 -7.52 -2.08
N TYR A 350 0.01 -6.44 -2.27
CA TYR A 350 -0.01 -5.26 -1.39
C TYR A 350 0.15 -3.97 -2.16
N GLY A 351 -0.32 -2.87 -1.56
CA GLY A 351 -0.07 -1.55 -2.11
C GLY A 351 -0.08 -0.44 -1.07
N GLU A 352 0.49 0.69 -1.46
CA GLU A 352 0.58 1.92 -0.67
C GLU A 352 0.09 3.10 -1.51
N VAL A 353 -0.50 4.09 -0.84
CA VAL A 353 -1.01 5.30 -1.48
C VAL A 353 -0.53 6.51 -0.71
N LYS A 354 -0.01 7.49 -1.43
CA LYS A 354 0.29 8.82 -0.88
C LYS A 354 -0.32 9.90 -1.76
N PRO A 355 -0.95 10.93 -1.17
CA PRO A 355 -1.56 12.01 -1.95
C PRO A 355 -0.51 12.92 -2.61
N ASP A 356 -0.93 13.68 -3.63
CA ASP A 356 -0.05 14.55 -4.43
C ASP A 356 0.77 15.53 -3.56
N LEU A 357 0.16 16.05 -2.49
CA LEU A 357 0.81 16.96 -1.54
C LEU A 357 2.02 16.34 -0.80
N LYS A 358 2.15 15.02 -0.85
CA LYS A 358 3.23 14.25 -0.21
C LYS A 358 4.26 13.72 -1.20
N VAL A 359 4.12 13.98 -2.51
CA VAL A 359 5.09 13.56 -3.54
C VAL A 359 6.49 14.10 -3.25
N ALA A 360 6.60 15.32 -2.72
CA ALA A 360 7.88 15.94 -2.36
C ALA A 360 8.52 15.35 -1.08
N ASP A 361 7.77 14.54 -0.32
CA ASP A 361 8.24 13.86 0.88
C ASP A 361 8.86 12.51 0.49
N THR A 362 10.08 12.57 -0.07
CA THR A 362 10.83 11.38 -0.51
C THR A 362 11.01 10.38 0.62
N PHE A 363 11.18 10.87 1.86
CA PHE A 363 11.28 10.02 3.04
C PHE A 363 10.02 9.18 3.21
N ALA A 364 8.84 9.80 3.23
CA ALA A 364 7.58 9.08 3.35
C ALA A 364 7.39 8.07 2.21
N CYS A 365 7.61 8.49 0.95
CA CYS A 365 7.43 7.62 -0.21
C CYS A 365 8.37 6.39 -0.17
N ASN A 366 9.64 6.57 0.20
CA ASN A 366 10.57 5.45 0.31
C ASN A 366 10.25 4.54 1.51
N LEU A 367 9.70 5.09 2.59
CA LEU A 367 9.22 4.30 3.72
C LEU A 367 8.10 3.34 3.31
N ASP A 368 7.17 3.83 2.51
CA ASP A 368 6.04 3.05 2.01
C ASP A 368 6.52 1.97 1.02
N LEU A 369 7.48 2.30 0.15
CA LEU A 369 8.10 1.33 -0.76
C LEU A 369 8.77 0.18 0.02
N ILE A 370 9.52 0.50 1.07
CA ILE A 370 10.12 -0.52 1.96
C ILE A 370 9.04 -1.33 2.68
N ARG A 371 7.93 -0.69 3.06
CA ARG A 371 6.80 -1.37 3.71
C ARG A 371 6.21 -2.43 2.78
N ILE A 372 5.83 -2.09 1.55
CA ILE A 372 5.27 -3.08 0.61
C ILE A 372 6.27 -4.18 0.27
N ALA A 373 7.57 -3.88 0.15
CA ALA A 373 8.60 -4.88 -0.10
C ALA A 373 8.70 -5.89 1.05
N LYS A 374 8.68 -5.42 2.31
CA LYS A 374 8.72 -6.28 3.50
C LYS A 374 7.48 -7.17 3.61
N PHE A 375 6.29 -6.64 3.33
CA PHE A 375 5.06 -7.44 3.31
C PHE A 375 5.05 -8.45 2.15
N GLY A 376 5.49 -8.03 0.96
CA GLY A 376 5.68 -8.89 -0.20
C GLY A 376 6.60 -10.07 0.12
N LYS A 377 7.76 -9.81 0.72
CA LYS A 377 8.69 -10.84 1.18
C LYS A 377 8.06 -11.83 2.15
N ALA A 378 7.40 -11.34 3.19
CA ALA A 378 6.80 -12.22 4.20
C ALA A 378 5.65 -13.07 3.66
N CYS A 379 4.87 -12.50 2.74
CA CYS A 379 3.82 -13.21 2.03
C CYS A 379 4.40 -14.29 1.12
N LEU A 380 5.41 -13.95 0.32
CA LEU A 380 6.14 -14.89 -0.52
C LEU A 380 6.72 -16.04 0.30
N ASP A 381 7.36 -15.75 1.44
CA ASP A 381 7.89 -16.75 2.37
C ASP A 381 6.79 -17.69 2.90
N ASP A 382 5.60 -17.18 3.25
CA ASP A 382 4.45 -17.98 3.71
C ASP A 382 3.92 -18.90 2.59
N ILE A 383 3.88 -18.40 1.36
CA ILE A 383 3.40 -19.15 0.19
C ILE A 383 4.41 -20.24 -0.22
N VAL A 384 5.70 -19.93 -0.26
CA VAL A 384 6.77 -20.90 -0.57
C VAL A 384 6.84 -22.00 0.50
N LYS A 385 6.68 -21.65 1.79
CA LYS A 385 6.61 -22.65 2.88
C LYS A 385 5.44 -23.62 2.74
N LYS A 386 4.36 -23.22 2.08
CA LYS A 386 3.21 -24.09 1.75
C LYS A 386 3.46 -24.98 0.53
N GLY A 387 4.65 -24.93 -0.08
CA GLY A 387 5.06 -25.79 -1.18
C GLY A 387 4.71 -25.24 -2.57
N VAL A 388 4.22 -24.00 -2.68
CA VAL A 388 3.96 -23.35 -3.96
C VAL A 388 5.28 -22.91 -4.59
N LYS A 389 5.52 -23.31 -5.84
CA LYS A 389 6.75 -23.00 -6.59
C LYS A 389 6.53 -21.85 -7.55
N GLY A 390 7.55 -20.98 -7.68
CA GLY A 390 7.50 -19.79 -8.53
C GLY A 390 6.38 -18.77 -8.25
N PRO A 391 5.88 -18.60 -7.00
CA PRO A 391 4.88 -17.58 -6.75
C PRO A 391 5.46 -16.18 -7.01
N VAL A 392 4.65 -15.31 -7.59
CA VAL A 392 4.98 -13.89 -7.80
C VAL A 392 3.94 -13.04 -7.10
N ILE A 393 4.40 -12.14 -6.23
CA ILE A 393 3.52 -11.24 -5.47
C ILE A 393 3.42 -9.91 -6.22
N PRO A 394 2.24 -9.52 -6.74
CA PRO A 394 2.01 -8.18 -7.26
C PRO A 394 2.07 -7.15 -6.12
N LEU A 395 2.86 -6.11 -6.33
CA LEU A 395 2.92 -4.94 -5.45
C LEU A 395 2.67 -3.68 -6.27
N PHE A 396 2.16 -2.62 -5.63
CA PHE A 396 2.11 -1.30 -6.27
C PHE A 396 2.28 -0.17 -5.27
N GLN A 397 2.71 0.98 -5.76
CA GLN A 397 2.74 2.22 -5.01
C GLN A 397 2.09 3.32 -5.83
N VAL A 398 1.15 4.04 -5.23
CA VAL A 398 0.54 5.23 -5.82
C VAL A 398 1.07 6.46 -5.10
N THR A 399 1.61 7.40 -5.86
CA THR A 399 2.04 8.70 -5.35
C THR A 399 1.38 9.76 -6.22
N GLY A 400 0.35 10.40 -5.66
CA GLY A 400 -0.53 11.25 -6.43
C GLY A 400 -1.39 10.46 -7.40
N GLN A 401 -1.27 10.80 -8.68
CA GLN A 401 -1.88 10.06 -9.79
C GLN A 401 -0.99 8.96 -10.35
N LYS A 402 0.30 8.95 -10.03
CA LYS A 402 1.25 8.00 -10.60
C LYS A 402 1.23 6.70 -9.83
N MET A 403 0.85 5.62 -10.48
CA MET A 403 0.94 4.26 -9.94
C MET A 403 2.15 3.56 -10.55
N CYS A 404 3.10 3.14 -9.72
CA CYS A 404 4.17 2.23 -10.13
C CYS A 404 3.89 0.82 -9.64
N MET A 405 4.03 -0.14 -10.54
CA MET A 405 3.71 -1.55 -10.34
C MET A 405 5.00 -2.35 -10.24
N TYR A 406 5.00 -3.33 -9.35
CA TYR A 406 6.13 -4.19 -9.13
C TYR A 406 5.73 -5.66 -9.12
N SER A 407 6.62 -6.50 -9.63
CA SER A 407 6.60 -7.94 -9.38
C SER A 407 7.61 -8.26 -8.28
N PHE A 408 7.23 -9.15 -7.37
CA PHE A 408 8.09 -9.56 -6.26
C PHE A 408 8.17 -11.08 -6.21
N SER A 409 9.37 -11.63 -6.45
CA SER A 409 9.59 -13.07 -6.59
C SER A 409 10.89 -13.52 -5.90
N LEU A 410 11.01 -14.83 -5.71
CA LEU A 410 12.26 -15.45 -5.25
C LEU A 410 13.07 -15.82 -6.48
N PHE A 411 14.13 -15.07 -6.74
CA PHE A 411 14.96 -15.23 -7.93
C PHE A 411 15.97 -16.38 -7.76
N ALA A 412 16.55 -16.49 -6.57
CA ALA A 412 17.38 -17.61 -6.15
C ALA A 412 17.33 -17.74 -4.63
N ASP A 413 17.92 -18.81 -4.09
CA ASP A 413 17.99 -19.02 -2.65
C ASP A 413 18.66 -17.82 -1.95
N GLY A 414 17.88 -17.10 -1.15
CA GLY A 414 18.33 -15.91 -0.44
C GLY A 414 18.44 -14.64 -1.28
N ILE A 415 17.87 -14.61 -2.50
CA ILE A 415 17.80 -13.42 -3.36
C ILE A 415 16.35 -13.20 -3.79
N TYR A 416 15.74 -12.18 -3.20
CA TYR A 416 14.41 -11.70 -3.56
C TYR A 416 14.55 -10.61 -4.59
N LEU A 417 13.78 -10.67 -5.67
CA LEU A 417 13.84 -9.71 -6.74
C LEU A 417 12.54 -8.90 -6.74
N MET A 418 12.67 -7.58 -6.65
CA MET A 418 11.58 -6.64 -6.78
C MET A 418 11.81 -5.83 -8.06
N LEU A 419 10.99 -6.06 -9.08
CA LEU A 419 11.15 -5.43 -10.39
C LEU A 419 10.04 -4.43 -10.61
N GLU A 420 10.38 -3.21 -11.02
CA GLU A 420 9.38 -2.31 -11.60
C GLU A 420 8.92 -2.85 -12.95
N THR A 421 7.63 -3.16 -13.05
CA THR A 421 7.03 -3.69 -14.28
C THR A 421 6.46 -2.59 -15.17
N GLY A 422 6.17 -1.42 -14.58
CA GLY A 422 5.72 -0.23 -15.28
C GLY A 422 5.13 0.81 -14.35
N CYS A 423 4.99 2.05 -14.83
CA CYS A 423 4.27 3.09 -14.13
C CYS A 423 3.23 3.73 -15.05
N VAL A 424 2.07 4.07 -14.50
CA VAL A 424 0.92 4.64 -15.23
C VAL A 424 0.38 5.87 -14.51
N SER A 425 -0.31 6.74 -15.23
CA SER A 425 -1.02 7.89 -14.67
C SER A 425 -2.51 7.58 -14.56
N LEU A 426 -3.01 7.43 -13.34
CA LEU A 426 -4.40 7.12 -13.09
C LEU A 426 -5.28 8.37 -13.28
N PRO A 427 -6.41 8.27 -13.99
CA PRO A 427 -7.29 9.42 -14.19
C PRO A 427 -7.94 9.81 -12.86
N MET A 428 -8.06 11.11 -12.63
CA MET A 428 -8.87 11.71 -11.57
C MET A 428 -9.99 12.60 -12.14
N ALA A 429 -10.00 12.80 -13.46
CA ALA A 429 -11.05 13.52 -14.18
C ALA A 429 -11.41 12.87 -15.51
N VAL A 430 -12.63 13.16 -16.00
CA VAL A 430 -13.11 12.68 -17.32
C VAL A 430 -12.21 13.14 -18.46
N SER A 431 -11.63 14.34 -18.37
CA SER A 431 -10.71 14.86 -19.38
C SER A 431 -9.41 14.06 -19.55
N GLU A 432 -9.07 13.23 -18.56
CA GLU A 432 -7.86 12.42 -18.52
C GLU A 432 -8.08 10.99 -19.04
N LEU A 433 -9.32 10.60 -19.37
CA LEU A 433 -9.61 9.29 -19.94
C LEU A 433 -8.91 9.04 -21.28
N LEU A 434 -8.74 10.08 -22.11
CA LEU A 434 -8.11 9.94 -23.41
C LEU A 434 -6.61 9.59 -23.32
N PRO A 435 -5.77 10.35 -22.57
CA PRO A 435 -4.38 9.94 -22.36
C PRO A 435 -4.26 8.64 -21.57
N PHE A 436 -5.20 8.34 -20.67
CA PHE A 436 -5.19 7.09 -19.91
C PHE A 436 -5.34 5.82 -20.76
N VAL A 437 -5.87 5.90 -21.99
CA VAL A 437 -5.93 4.74 -22.89
C VAL A 437 -4.52 4.17 -23.15
N ASP A 438 -3.53 5.05 -23.26
CA ASP A 438 -2.14 4.66 -23.58
C ASP A 438 -1.49 3.90 -22.40
N ASP A 439 -1.96 4.14 -21.18
CA ASP A 439 -1.46 3.49 -19.96
C ASP A 439 -2.08 2.11 -19.70
N LEU A 440 -3.19 1.76 -20.38
CA LEU A 440 -3.93 0.53 -20.08
C LEU A 440 -3.11 -0.75 -20.32
N GLU A 441 -2.18 -0.74 -21.28
CA GLU A 441 -1.41 -1.95 -21.60
C GLU A 441 -0.57 -2.46 -20.42
N HIS A 442 -0.06 -1.54 -19.60
CA HIS A 442 0.71 -1.85 -18.41
C HIS A 442 -0.20 -2.37 -17.29
N LEU A 443 -1.38 -1.77 -17.12
CA LEU A 443 -2.40 -2.23 -16.17
C LEU A 443 -2.96 -3.60 -16.52
N LEU A 444 -3.07 -3.92 -17.81
CA LEU A 444 -3.49 -5.24 -18.28
C LEU A 444 -2.42 -6.31 -18.02
N GLY A 445 -1.14 -5.99 -18.25
CA GLY A 445 -0.04 -6.87 -17.83
C GLY A 445 -0.04 -7.10 -16.31
N PHE A 446 -0.30 -6.04 -15.53
CA PHE A 446 -0.39 -6.17 -14.07
C PHE A 446 -1.60 -6.98 -13.60
N ARG A 447 -2.72 -6.90 -14.33
CA ARG A 447 -3.91 -7.74 -14.08
C ARG A 447 -3.63 -9.21 -14.29
N GLU A 448 -2.84 -9.54 -15.29
CA GLU A 448 -2.41 -10.92 -15.56
C GLU A 448 -1.51 -11.43 -14.44
N LEU A 449 -0.57 -10.61 -13.97
CA LEU A 449 0.24 -10.90 -12.79
C LEU A 449 -0.63 -11.20 -11.55
N CYS A 450 -1.65 -10.37 -11.30
CA CYS A 450 -2.62 -10.55 -10.21
C CYS A 450 -3.47 -11.83 -10.40
N SER A 451 -3.73 -12.24 -11.64
CA SER A 451 -4.48 -13.47 -11.93
C SER A 451 -3.61 -14.72 -11.80
N ASN A 452 -2.34 -14.65 -12.19
CA ASN A 452 -1.40 -15.77 -12.13
C ASN A 452 -1.13 -16.24 -10.70
N ILE A 453 -1.05 -15.31 -9.72
CA ILE A 453 -0.91 -15.69 -8.31
C ILE A 453 -2.09 -16.53 -7.79
N ILE A 454 -3.28 -16.34 -8.33
CA ILE A 454 -4.46 -17.15 -7.98
C ILE A 454 -4.32 -18.58 -8.52
N ASN A 455 -3.77 -18.73 -9.72
CA ASN A 455 -3.52 -20.05 -10.32
C ASN A 455 -2.54 -20.83 -9.43
N TYR A 456 -1.44 -20.19 -9.00
CA TYR A 456 -0.50 -20.77 -8.04
C TYR A 456 -1.18 -21.18 -6.72
N LEU A 457 -1.99 -20.31 -6.13
CA LEU A 457 -2.67 -20.57 -4.85
C LEU A 457 -3.81 -21.60 -4.94
N SER A 458 -4.46 -21.72 -6.09
CA SER A 458 -5.52 -22.70 -6.32
C SER A 458 -4.99 -24.07 -6.74
N GLY A 459 -3.68 -24.21 -6.98
CA GLY A 459 -3.07 -25.45 -7.47
C GLY A 459 -3.44 -25.79 -8.91
N LYS A 460 -4.06 -24.85 -9.65
CA LYS A 460 -4.27 -24.99 -11.09
C LYS A 460 -2.92 -24.75 -11.76
N LYS A 461 -2.40 -25.75 -12.48
CA LYS A 461 -1.21 -25.55 -13.32
C LYS A 461 -1.48 -24.37 -14.25
N VAL A 462 -0.60 -23.38 -14.25
CA VAL A 462 -0.47 -22.46 -15.38
C VAL A 462 -0.15 -23.35 -16.58
N ALA A 463 -1.02 -23.34 -17.58
CA ALA A 463 -0.77 -24.07 -18.81
C ALA A 463 0.38 -23.36 -19.52
N ASN A 464 1.61 -23.75 -19.20
CA ASN A 464 2.71 -23.54 -20.13
C ASN A 464 2.49 -24.58 -21.23
N ASP A 465 2.01 -24.13 -22.38
CA ASP A 465 2.20 -24.88 -23.62
C ASP A 465 3.72 -25.08 -23.81
N ASP A 466 4.08 -26.32 -24.14
CA ASP A 466 5.42 -26.91 -24.13
C ASP A 466 6.55 -26.09 -24.81
#